data_AF-A0A971FZS6-F1
#
_entry.id   AF-A0A971FZS6-F1
#
_cell.length_a   1.000
_cell.length_b   1.000
_cell.length_c   1.000
_cell.angle_alpha   90.00
_cell.angle_beta   90.00
_cell.angle_gamma   90.00
#
_symmetry.space_group_name_H-M   'P 1'
#
loop_
_entity.id
_entity.type
_entity.pdbx_description
1 polymer ?
#
loop_
_entity_poly.entity_id
_entity_poly.type
_entity_poly.pdbx_seq_one_letter_code
_entity_poly.pdbx_strand_id
1 'polypeptide(L)'
;MADTVVADTDGDGAADTVAVDTDGDGVADAAFLDTDGDGIVDTEVYDTNRDGVADTVVADTDGDGVADTAVADTDYDGVADTAVVDLGNGPFQA
;
A
#
# COMPACT_ATOMS: atom_id res chain seq x y z
N MET A 1 -9.05 -10.76 -16.74
CA MET A 1 -9.37 -9.39 -17.22
C MET A 1 -9.02 -8.51 -16.04
N ALA A 2 -8.40 -7.34 -16.27
CA ALA A 2 -8.10 -6.46 -15.15
C ALA A 2 -9.39 -6.08 -14.42
N ASP A 3 -9.40 -6.28 -13.11
CA ASP A 3 -10.47 -5.91 -12.19
C ASP A 3 -9.96 -4.82 -11.23
N THR A 4 -10.88 -3.98 -10.78
CA THR A 4 -10.58 -2.94 -9.80
C THR A 4 -11.72 -2.88 -8.81
N VAL A 5 -11.39 -3.13 -7.55
CA VAL A 5 -12.33 -3.07 -6.44
C VAL A 5 -12.10 -1.76 -5.71
N VAL A 6 -13.15 -0.97 -5.58
CA VAL A 6 -13.14 0.28 -4.81
C VAL A 6 -14.17 0.17 -3.70
N ALA A 7 -13.77 0.49 -2.47
CA ALA A 7 -14.64 0.52 -1.31
C ALA A 7 -14.56 1.90 -0.65
N ASP A 8 -15.74 2.41 -0.31
CA ASP A 8 -16.00 3.58 0.54
C ASP A 8 -16.80 3.02 1.72
N THR A 9 -16.16 2.94 2.88
CA THR A 9 -16.69 2.28 4.08
C THR A 9 -17.37 3.25 5.04
N ASP A 10 -17.03 4.54 4.99
CA ASP A 10 -17.61 5.56 5.85
C ASP A 10 -18.73 6.40 5.16
N GLY A 11 -18.82 6.33 3.83
CA GLY A 11 -19.86 6.91 3.00
C GLY A 11 -19.67 8.40 2.74
N ASP A 12 -18.46 8.93 2.86
CA ASP A 12 -18.16 10.34 2.62
C ASP A 12 -17.95 10.67 1.13
N GLY A 13 -17.80 9.65 0.28
CA GLY A 13 -17.61 9.74 -1.16
C GLY A 13 -16.14 9.74 -1.62
N ALA A 14 -15.18 9.64 -0.69
CA ALA A 14 -13.81 9.25 -0.94
C ALA A 14 -13.68 7.72 -0.92
N ALA A 15 -12.55 7.20 -1.43
CA ALA A 15 -12.32 5.76 -1.51
C ALA A 15 -11.33 5.35 -0.43
N ASP A 16 -11.82 4.66 0.59
CA ASP A 16 -10.98 4.10 1.67
C ASP A 16 -10.07 2.99 1.15
N THR A 17 -10.53 2.18 0.20
CA THR A 17 -9.73 1.06 -0.31
C THR A 17 -9.86 0.94 -1.82
N VAL A 18 -8.72 0.83 -2.49
CA VAL A 18 -8.64 0.53 -3.93
C VAL A 18 -7.72 -0.67 -4.11
N ALA A 19 -8.23 -1.75 -4.70
CA ALA A 19 -7.44 -2.92 -5.07
C ALA A 19 -7.52 -3.15 -6.58
N VAL A 20 -6.39 -3.46 -7.21
CA VAL A 20 -6.25 -3.67 -8.65
C VAL A 20 -5.68 -5.06 -8.89
N ASP A 21 -6.42 -5.87 -9.65
CA ASP A 21 -5.99 -7.18 -10.14
C ASP A 21 -5.84 -7.04 -11.66
N THR A 22 -4.64 -7.11 -12.22
CA THR A 22 -4.43 -6.81 -13.65
C THR A 22 -4.55 -8.02 -14.56
N ASP A 23 -4.42 -9.25 -14.05
CA ASP A 23 -4.60 -10.46 -14.86
C ASP A 23 -5.93 -11.19 -14.65
N GLY A 24 -6.63 -10.89 -13.55
CA GLY A 24 -7.95 -11.39 -13.23
C GLY A 24 -7.90 -12.78 -12.60
N ASP A 25 -6.87 -13.08 -11.81
CA ASP A 25 -6.74 -14.34 -11.09
C ASP A 25 -7.46 -14.33 -9.72
N GLY A 26 -7.95 -13.16 -9.30
CA GLY A 26 -8.65 -12.94 -8.04
C GLY A 26 -7.76 -12.50 -6.88
N VAL A 27 -6.46 -12.27 -7.13
CA VAL A 27 -5.51 -11.66 -6.20
C VAL A 27 -5.17 -10.26 -6.70
N ALA A 28 -5.05 -9.31 -5.78
CA ALA A 28 -4.72 -7.94 -6.15
C ALA A 28 -3.20 -7.80 -6.35
N ASP A 29 -2.81 -7.29 -7.51
CA ASP A 29 -1.43 -6.89 -7.83
C ASP A 29 -1.03 -5.58 -7.12
N ALA A 30 -2.01 -4.74 -6.80
CA ALA A 30 -1.81 -3.51 -6.04
C ALA A 30 -3.00 -3.20 -5.14
N ALA A 31 -2.74 -2.67 -3.95
CA ALA A 31 -3.77 -2.18 -3.06
C ALA A 31 -3.35 -0.85 -2.41
N PHE A 32 -4.31 0.06 -2.26
CA PHE A 32 -4.18 1.37 -1.66
C PHE A 32 -5.25 1.50 -0.57
N LEU A 33 -4.87 2.00 0.59
CA LEU A 33 -5.75 2.15 1.75
C LEU A 33 -5.59 3.56 2.33
N ASP A 34 -6.70 4.27 2.47
CA ASP A 34 -6.88 5.52 3.22
C ASP A 34 -7.68 5.15 4.47
N THR A 35 -7.03 5.17 5.63
CA THR A 35 -7.59 4.69 6.90
C THR A 35 -8.20 5.80 7.75
N ASP A 36 -7.82 7.05 7.52
CA ASP A 36 -8.31 8.20 8.27
C ASP A 36 -9.31 9.06 7.49
N GLY A 37 -9.48 8.80 6.19
CA GLY A 37 -10.49 9.39 5.31
C GLY A 37 -10.13 10.82 4.91
N ASP A 38 -8.86 11.20 4.93
CA ASP A 38 -8.44 12.55 4.56
C ASP A 38 -8.22 12.72 3.03
N GLY A 39 -8.31 11.62 2.27
CA GLY A 39 -8.12 11.55 0.82
C GLY A 39 -6.67 11.31 0.39
N ILE A 40 -5.76 11.09 1.33
CA ILE A 40 -4.37 10.67 1.13
C ILE A 40 -4.27 9.18 1.45
N VAL A 41 -3.43 8.46 0.70
CA VAL A 41 -3.25 7.03 0.92
C VAL A 41 -2.27 6.81 2.06
N ASP A 42 -2.72 6.14 3.11
CA ASP A 42 -1.90 5.75 4.25
C ASP A 42 -1.08 4.50 3.98
N THR A 43 -1.56 3.57 3.16
CA THR A 43 -0.85 2.30 2.90
C THR A 43 -0.94 1.89 1.45
N GLU A 44 0.22 1.57 0.87
CA GLU A 44 0.36 1.00 -0.47
C GLU A 44 0.96 -0.40 -0.39
N VAL A 45 0.40 -1.33 -1.16
CA VAL A 45 0.85 -2.71 -1.27
C VAL A 45 0.98 -3.07 -2.75
N TYR A 46 2.08 -3.73 -3.12
CA TYR A 46 2.31 -4.21 -4.48
C TYR A 46 2.78 -5.66 -4.47
N ASP A 47 2.16 -6.47 -5.32
CA ASP A 47 2.57 -7.81 -5.72
C ASP A 47 2.92 -7.75 -7.23
N THR A 48 4.21 -7.54 -7.51
CA THR A 48 4.71 -7.31 -8.86
C THR A 48 4.98 -8.61 -9.63
N ASN A 49 5.20 -9.71 -8.91
CA ASN A 49 5.48 -11.02 -9.49
C ASN A 49 4.24 -11.92 -9.59
N ARG A 50 3.16 -11.56 -8.89
CA ARG A 50 1.85 -12.21 -8.86
C ARG A 50 1.88 -13.61 -8.28
N ASP A 51 2.63 -13.78 -7.20
CA ASP A 51 2.68 -15.03 -6.46
C ASP A 51 1.73 -15.05 -5.25
N GLY A 52 1.04 -13.93 -5.00
CA GLY A 52 0.12 -13.73 -3.89
C GLY A 52 0.78 -13.28 -2.59
N VAL A 53 2.07 -12.94 -2.64
CA VAL A 53 2.82 -12.32 -1.55
C VAL A 53 3.17 -10.89 -1.95
N ALA A 54 3.08 -9.98 -0.99
CA ALA A 54 3.44 -8.59 -1.25
C ALA A 54 4.96 -8.43 -1.38
N ASP A 55 5.37 -7.87 -2.51
CA ASP A 55 6.77 -7.52 -2.80
C ASP A 55 7.15 -6.17 -2.18
N THR A 56 6.19 -5.26 -2.06
CA THR A 56 6.42 -3.93 -1.49
C THR A 56 5.23 -3.51 -0.64
N VAL A 57 5.52 -3.01 0.56
CA VAL A 57 4.54 -2.41 1.46
C VAL A 57 5.08 -1.09 1.96
N VAL A 58 4.34 -0.01 1.74
CA VAL A 58 4.66 1.34 2.21
C VAL A 58 3.53 1.81 3.11
N ALA A 59 3.85 2.41 4.25
CA ALA A 59 2.84 2.99 5.13
C ALA A 59 3.28 4.36 5.68
N ASP A 60 2.37 5.32 5.61
CA ASP A 60 2.35 6.57 6.37
C ASP A 60 1.41 6.35 7.58
N THR A 61 1.95 6.42 8.79
CA THR A 61 1.21 6.10 10.01
C THR A 61 0.83 7.32 10.83
N ASP A 62 1.34 8.50 10.47
CA ASP A 62 1.01 9.76 11.12
C ASP A 62 0.25 10.76 10.22
N GLY A 63 0.04 10.40 8.95
CA GLY A 63 -0.82 11.11 8.00
C GLY A 63 -0.20 12.42 7.52
N ASP A 64 1.13 12.55 7.55
CA ASP A 64 1.82 13.76 7.10
C ASP A 64 2.11 13.81 5.59
N GLY A 65 1.75 12.73 4.88
CA GLY A 65 1.96 12.52 3.45
C GLY A 65 3.34 11.91 3.13
N VAL A 66 4.07 11.46 4.15
CA VAL A 66 5.40 10.86 4.02
C VAL A 66 5.39 9.47 4.63
N ALA A 67 5.92 8.50 3.89
CA ALA A 67 6.01 7.14 4.37
C ALA A 67 6.92 7.01 5.59
N ASP A 68 6.35 6.54 6.70
CA ASP A 68 7.08 6.11 7.90
C ASP A 68 7.74 4.75 7.70
N THR A 69 7.09 3.84 6.96
CA THR A 69 7.61 2.50 6.75
C THR A 69 7.62 2.13 5.29
N ALA A 70 8.67 1.42 4.89
CA ALA A 70 8.77 0.83 3.57
C ALA A 70 9.49 -0.51 3.67
N VAL A 71 8.83 -1.56 3.20
CA VAL A 71 9.34 -2.92 3.15
C VAL A 71 9.40 -3.35 1.70
N ALA A 72 10.49 -4.01 1.30
CA ALA A 72 10.58 -4.66 0.00
C ALA A 72 11.22 -6.05 0.09
N ASP A 73 10.60 -7.00 -0.62
CA ASP A 73 11.10 -8.32 -0.97
C ASP A 73 11.48 -8.27 -2.46
N THR A 74 12.78 -8.34 -2.75
CA THR A 74 13.32 -8.15 -4.11
C THR A 74 13.71 -9.44 -4.80
N ASP A 75 13.83 -10.53 -4.05
CA ASP A 75 14.13 -11.86 -4.57
C ASP A 75 12.93 -12.83 -4.55
N TYR A 76 11.80 -12.37 -4.02
CA TYR A 76 10.50 -13.03 -4.08
C TYR A 76 10.47 -14.36 -3.33
N ASP A 77 11.15 -14.43 -2.18
CA ASP A 77 11.17 -15.61 -1.33
C ASP A 77 10.13 -15.58 -0.19
N GLY A 78 9.38 -14.47 -0.10
CA GLY A 78 8.37 -14.20 0.91
C GLY A 78 8.94 -13.64 2.21
N VAL A 79 10.23 -13.27 2.22
CA VAL A 79 10.93 -12.63 3.32
C VAL A 79 11.45 -11.28 2.87
N ALA A 80 11.16 -10.24 3.65
CA ALA A 80 11.65 -8.90 3.36
C ALA A 80 13.18 -8.85 3.32
N ASP A 81 13.72 -8.38 2.19
CA ASP A 81 15.13 -8.04 2.02
C ASP A 81 15.48 -6.72 2.71
N THR A 82 14.56 -5.76 2.60
CA THR A 82 14.75 -4.41 3.11
C THR A 82 13.53 -3.97 3.90
N ALA A 83 13.79 -3.28 5.01
CA ALA A 83 12.79 -2.60 5.81
C ALA A 83 13.38 -1.28 6.29
N VAL A 84 12.72 -0.19 5.94
CA VAL A 84 13.00 1.15 6.43
C VAL A 84 11.87 1.52 7.40
N VAL A 85 12.27 2.11 8.52
CA VAL A 85 11.36 2.67 9.51
C VAL A 85 11.89 4.05 9.86
N ASP A 86 11.14 5.07 9.48
CA ASP A 86 11.19 6.39 10.06
C ASP A 86 10.21 6.42 11.25
N LEU A 87 10.66 7.02 12.36
CA LEU A 87 9.85 7.24 13.56
C LEU A 87 9.71 8.75 13.83
N GLY A 88 10.09 9.54 12.83
CA GLY A 88 10.41 10.95 12.91
C GLY A 88 9.21 11.82 12.58
N ASN A 89 8.57 12.30 13.64
CA ASN A 89 7.63 13.42 13.66
C ASN A 89 8.26 14.75 13.13
N GLY A 90 8.62 14.83 11.85
CA GLY A 90 9.17 16.01 11.18
C GLY A 90 9.84 15.70 9.83
N PRO A 91 9.90 16.68 8.89
CA PRO A 91 10.23 16.41 7.50
C PRO A 91 11.66 15.87 7.35
N PHE A 92 11.82 14.87 6.47
CA PHE A 92 13.12 14.35 6.00
C PHE A 92 14.14 15.48 5.87
N GLN A 93 15.09 15.56 6.80
CA GLN A 93 16.31 16.33 6.57
C GLN A 93 17.32 15.42 5.89
N ALA A 94 17.61 15.79 4.64
CA ALA A 94 18.65 15.24 3.76
C ALA A 94 20.06 15.30 4.36
#